data_AF-A0AAP4Q9I0-F1
#
_entry.id   AF-A0AAP4Q9I0-F1
#
_cell.length_a   1.000
_cell.length_b   1.000
_cell.length_c   1.000
_cell.angle_alpha   90.00
_cell.angle_beta   90.00
_cell.angle_gamma   90.00
#
_symmetry.space_group_name_H-M   'P 1'
#
loop_
_entity.id
_entity.type
_entity.pdbx_description
1 polymer ?
#
loop_
_entity_poly.entity_id
_entity_poly.type
_entity_poly.pdbx_seq_one_letter_code
_entity_poly.pdbx_strand_id
1 'polypeptide(L)'
;MKTTLQELYEQRADKGLTANITELKKKNKIWVTGTALLDEKGKYKLTLKPDENKLLRILQQGTAGELPFTVPIKLNSDSQDKDLISFTAYGIKVKTKARYDDHFIFNVDVKMRIGITERLFSFNTRKDAAKLQKAIETKLEADFKQLIQKIQTAKIDPIGLGGYARTYTYPKWKKIQNNWGNELAKGDVNVKVKIKIGGMGTIK
;
A
#
# COMPACT_ATOMS: atom_id res chain seq x y z
N MET A 1 -8.34 7.54 2.90
CA MET A 1 -7.99 7.73 4.33
C MET A 1 -8.85 8.85 4.89
N LYS A 2 -9.20 8.79 6.18
CA LYS A 2 -9.88 9.87 6.91
C LYS A 2 -8.90 10.31 7.99
N THR A 3 -8.46 11.56 7.95
CA THR A 3 -7.51 12.13 8.92
C THR A 3 -8.22 13.23 9.68
N THR A 4 -8.27 13.10 11.01
CA THR A 4 -8.77 14.10 11.94
C THR A 4 -7.73 15.19 12.19
N LEU A 5 -8.14 16.32 12.79
CA LEU A 5 -7.21 17.39 13.13
C LEU A 5 -6.15 16.94 14.15
N GLN A 6 -6.56 16.10 15.11
CA GLN A 6 -5.64 15.53 16.09
C GLN A 6 -4.60 14.61 15.44
N GLU A 7 -5.03 13.67 14.60
CA GLU A 7 -4.10 12.79 13.86
C GLU A 7 -3.15 13.59 12.98
N LEU A 8 -3.62 14.66 12.34
CA LEU A 8 -2.76 15.54 11.54
C LEU A 8 -1.71 16.24 12.40
N TYR A 9 -2.08 16.70 13.60
CA TYR A 9 -1.15 17.32 14.54
C TYR A 9 -0.08 16.31 14.99
N GLU A 10 -0.47 15.09 15.36
CA GLU A 10 0.43 14.00 15.74
C GLU A 10 1.38 13.62 14.60
N GLN A 11 0.84 13.47 13.37
CA GLN A 11 1.64 13.18 12.18
C GLN A 11 2.69 14.26 11.89
N ARG A 12 2.37 15.54 12.12
CA ARG A 12 3.32 16.65 11.91
C ARG A 12 4.40 16.73 12.98
N ALA A 13 4.14 16.23 14.18
CA ALA A 13 5.11 16.19 15.27
C ALA A 13 6.11 15.02 15.13
N ASP A 14 5.73 13.94 14.44
CA ASP A 14 6.58 12.77 14.24
C ASP A 14 7.56 12.96 13.06
N LYS A 15 8.86 12.80 13.33
CA LYS A 15 9.93 12.91 12.34
C LYS A 15 10.05 11.68 11.42
N GLY A 16 9.36 10.59 11.76
CA GLY A 16 9.34 9.33 11.04
C GLY A 16 8.04 9.06 10.27
N LEU A 17 7.13 10.04 10.20
CA LEU A 17 5.81 9.87 9.58
C LEU A 17 5.47 11.09 8.71
N THR A 18 4.83 10.83 7.57
CA THR A 18 4.34 11.88 6.68
C THR A 18 2.87 12.17 6.94
N ALA A 19 2.61 13.45 7.17
CA ALA A 19 1.26 13.99 7.27
C ALA A 19 0.49 13.81 5.97
N ASN A 20 -0.79 13.50 6.10
CA ASN A 20 -1.67 13.26 4.97
C ASN A 20 -3.05 13.86 5.21
N ILE A 21 -3.70 14.33 4.13
CA ILE A 21 -5.03 14.91 4.18
C ILE A 21 -5.85 14.43 2.98
N THR A 22 -7.18 14.37 3.16
CA THR A 22 -8.09 14.05 2.05
C THR A 22 -8.04 15.14 0.99
N GLU A 23 -7.83 14.75 -0.26
CA GLU A 23 -7.88 15.69 -1.38
C GLU A 23 -9.30 15.73 -1.96
N LEU A 24 -9.84 16.95 -2.07
CA LEU A 24 -11.17 17.22 -2.57
C LEU A 24 -11.10 18.13 -3.80
N LYS A 25 -11.91 17.84 -4.80
CA LYS A 25 -12.07 18.68 -5.99
C LYS A 25 -13.52 19.10 -6.14
N LYS A 26 -13.76 20.42 -6.17
CA LYS A 26 -15.07 21.00 -6.49
C LYS A 26 -15.12 21.31 -7.99
N LYS A 27 -16.05 20.67 -8.69
CA LYS A 27 -16.56 21.13 -10.00
C LYS A 27 -18.02 21.51 -9.80
N ASN A 28 -18.95 20.74 -10.36
CA ASN A 28 -20.40 20.90 -10.09
C ASN A 28 -20.84 20.17 -8.81
N LYS A 29 -20.03 19.21 -8.35
CA LYS A 29 -20.17 18.47 -7.08
C LYS A 29 -18.80 18.41 -6.40
N ILE A 30 -18.77 18.04 -5.12
CA ILE A 30 -17.53 17.77 -4.38
C ILE A 30 -17.15 16.31 -4.62
N TRP A 31 -15.94 16.09 -5.10
CA TRP A 31 -15.36 14.77 -5.35
C TRP A 31 -14.17 14.54 -4.45
N VAL A 32 -14.07 13.35 -3.86
CA VAL A 32 -12.83 12.89 -3.22
C VAL A 32 -11.92 12.39 -4.34
N THR A 33 -10.80 13.06 -4.57
CA THR A 33 -9.86 12.74 -5.66
C THR A 33 -8.68 11.90 -5.21
N GLY A 34 -8.38 11.90 -3.92
CA GLY A 34 -7.26 11.15 -3.39
C GLY A 34 -6.86 11.54 -1.98
N THR A 35 -5.58 11.34 -1.68
CA THR A 35 -4.95 11.75 -0.43
C THR A 35 -3.68 12.51 -0.75
N ALA A 36 -3.63 13.77 -0.34
CA ALA A 36 -2.44 14.61 -0.47
C ALA A 36 -1.46 14.27 0.66
N LEU A 37 -0.20 14.10 0.31
CA LEU A 37 0.91 13.86 1.22
C LEU A 37 1.73 15.15 1.36
N LEU A 38 2.04 15.49 2.61
CA LEU A 38 2.70 16.74 2.97
C LEU A 38 4.08 16.44 3.53
N ASP A 39 5.08 17.25 3.17
CA ASP A 39 6.38 17.14 3.82
C ASP A 39 6.35 17.63 5.28
N GLU A 40 7.47 17.51 5.97
CA GLU A 40 7.68 17.95 7.35
C GLU A 40 7.35 19.44 7.59
N LYS A 41 7.40 20.28 6.53
CA LYS A 41 7.03 21.71 6.60
C LYS A 41 5.55 21.94 6.28
N GLY A 42 4.79 20.88 6.03
CA GLY A 42 3.39 20.94 5.62
C GLY A 42 3.19 21.29 4.14
N LYS A 43 4.24 21.23 3.31
CA LYS A 43 4.13 21.54 1.88
C LYS A 43 3.66 20.31 1.12
N TYR A 44 2.80 20.53 0.13
CA TYR A 44 2.35 19.48 -0.78
C TYR A 44 3.52 18.81 -1.49
N LYS A 45 3.54 17.48 -1.51
CA LYS A 45 4.53 16.67 -2.24
C LYS A 45 3.90 15.88 -3.37
N LEU A 46 2.83 15.16 -3.09
CA LEU A 46 2.14 14.34 -4.07
C LEU A 46 0.73 13.98 -3.62
N THR A 47 -0.10 13.59 -4.58
CA THR A 47 -1.41 12.97 -4.33
C THR A 47 -1.36 11.49 -4.66
N LEU A 48 -1.89 10.68 -3.74
CA LEU A 48 -2.22 9.28 -3.97
C LEU A 48 -3.64 9.16 -4.48
N LYS A 49 -3.80 8.47 -5.61
CA LYS A 49 -5.09 8.09 -6.18
C LYS A 49 -5.81 7.09 -5.26
N PRO A 50 -7.13 6.89 -5.41
CA PRO A 50 -7.89 5.96 -4.56
C PRO A 50 -7.31 4.54 -4.49
N ASP A 51 -6.78 3.99 -5.59
CA ASP A 51 -6.16 2.66 -5.60
C ASP A 51 -4.83 2.62 -4.85
N GLU A 52 -3.96 3.60 -5.07
CA GLU A 52 -2.71 3.76 -4.32
C GLU A 52 -2.98 3.94 -2.81
N ASN A 53 -4.07 4.64 -2.47
CA ASN A 53 -4.49 4.88 -1.10
C ASN A 53 -4.93 3.59 -0.38
N LYS A 54 -5.57 2.65 -1.10
CA LYS A 54 -5.90 1.32 -0.54
C LYS A 54 -4.63 0.55 -0.18
N LEU A 55 -3.61 0.61 -1.03
CA LEU A 55 -2.32 -0.03 -0.79
C LEU A 55 -1.60 0.62 0.40
N LEU A 56 -1.52 1.95 0.45
CA LEU A 56 -0.94 2.67 1.58
C LEU A 56 -1.63 2.28 2.90
N ARG A 57 -2.96 2.27 2.90
CA ARG A 57 -3.76 1.91 4.06
C ARG A 57 -3.49 0.49 4.56
N ILE A 58 -3.20 -0.46 3.66
CA ILE A 58 -2.74 -1.80 4.05
C ILE A 58 -1.40 -1.72 4.78
N LEU A 59 -0.41 -0.99 4.23
CA LEU A 59 0.92 -0.86 4.83
C LEU A 59 0.89 -0.16 6.20
N GLN A 60 -0.04 0.77 6.40
CA GLN A 60 -0.32 1.44 7.68
C GLN A 60 -1.08 0.56 8.69
N GLN A 61 -1.39 -0.70 8.34
CA GLN A 61 -2.22 -1.61 9.12
C GLN A 61 -3.67 -1.12 9.35
N GLY A 62 -4.14 -0.12 8.60
CA GLY A 62 -5.50 0.41 8.64
C GLY A 62 -6.52 -0.53 7.97
N THR A 63 -6.47 -1.82 8.28
CA THR A 63 -7.07 -2.94 7.54
C THR A 63 -8.50 -3.30 7.98
N ALA A 64 -9.13 -2.46 8.80
CA ALA A 64 -10.51 -2.66 9.23
C ALA A 64 -11.49 -2.64 8.03
N GLY A 65 -12.41 -3.60 8.00
CA GLY A 65 -13.42 -3.74 6.95
C GLY A 65 -12.88 -4.40 5.68
N GLU A 66 -13.65 -4.22 4.60
CA GLU A 66 -13.42 -4.82 3.31
C GLU A 66 -12.76 -3.84 2.33
N LEU A 67 -11.78 -4.30 1.56
CA LEU A 67 -11.08 -3.50 0.55
C LEU A 67 -11.34 -4.06 -0.85
N PRO A 68 -12.19 -3.41 -1.67
CA PRO A 68 -12.40 -3.85 -3.04
C PRO A 68 -11.22 -3.47 -3.95
N PHE A 69 -10.82 -4.39 -4.81
CA PHE A 69 -9.81 -4.22 -5.84
C PHE A 69 -10.37 -4.65 -7.19
N THR A 70 -9.96 -3.94 -8.23
CA THR A 70 -10.12 -4.36 -9.62
C THR A 70 -8.76 -4.22 -10.28
N VAL A 71 -8.18 -5.32 -10.73
CA VAL A 71 -6.81 -5.33 -11.27
C VAL A 71 -6.75 -6.15 -12.56
N PRO A 72 -5.92 -5.72 -13.53
CA PRO A 72 -5.60 -6.57 -14.67
C PRO A 72 -4.71 -7.73 -14.21
N ILE A 73 -4.99 -8.92 -14.74
CA ILE A 73 -4.30 -10.15 -14.42
C ILE A 73 -3.77 -10.77 -15.70
N LYS A 74 -2.51 -11.23 -15.65
CA LYS A 74 -1.87 -12.00 -16.72
C LYS A 74 -1.75 -13.45 -16.28
N LEU A 75 -2.53 -14.35 -16.88
CA LEU A 75 -2.51 -15.78 -16.57
C LEU A 75 -1.70 -16.58 -17.58
N ASN A 76 -1.67 -16.14 -18.83
CA ASN A 76 -0.95 -16.77 -19.95
C ASN A 76 -0.28 -15.69 -20.81
N SER A 77 0.61 -16.09 -21.72
CA SER A 77 1.24 -15.18 -22.69
C SER A 77 0.23 -14.45 -23.58
N ASP A 78 -0.93 -15.06 -23.83
CA ASP A 78 -2.03 -14.50 -24.63
C ASP A 78 -3.01 -13.63 -23.81
N SER A 79 -2.80 -13.47 -22.50
CA SER A 79 -3.65 -12.62 -21.67
C SER A 79 -3.61 -11.18 -22.17
N GLN A 80 -4.78 -10.65 -22.53
CA GLN A 80 -4.91 -9.26 -22.96
C GLN A 80 -4.99 -8.34 -21.73
N ASP A 81 -4.65 -7.06 -21.90
CA ASP A 81 -4.78 -6.05 -20.83
C ASP A 81 -6.24 -5.84 -20.36
N LYS A 82 -7.21 -6.50 -21.01
CA LYS A 82 -8.64 -6.51 -20.66
C LYS A 82 -9.03 -7.62 -19.66
N ASP A 83 -8.13 -8.53 -19.32
CA ASP A 83 -8.38 -9.61 -18.35
C ASP A 83 -8.43 -9.04 -16.92
N LEU A 84 -9.57 -8.43 -16.56
CA LEU A 84 -9.78 -7.83 -15.25
C LEU A 84 -10.38 -8.85 -14.27
N ILE A 85 -9.89 -8.80 -13.04
CA ILE A 85 -10.52 -9.44 -11.89
C ILE A 85 -10.90 -8.40 -10.86
N SER A 86 -12.11 -8.52 -10.33
CA SER A 86 -12.55 -7.79 -9.14
C SER A 86 -12.63 -8.74 -7.95
N PHE A 87 -12.10 -8.31 -6.81
CA PHE A 87 -12.17 -9.06 -5.57
C PHE A 87 -12.20 -8.13 -4.37
N THR A 88 -12.75 -8.63 -3.27
CA THR A 88 -12.73 -7.97 -1.98
C THR A 88 -11.70 -8.63 -1.08
N ALA A 89 -10.73 -7.86 -0.59
CA ALA A 89 -9.76 -8.30 0.40
C ALA A 89 -10.27 -8.05 1.82
N TYR A 90 -10.09 -9.05 2.69
CA TYR A 90 -10.47 -9.01 4.10
C TYR A 90 -9.54 -9.86 4.95
N GLY A 91 -9.61 -9.71 6.28
CA GLY A 91 -8.74 -10.43 7.21
C GLY A 91 -7.26 -10.19 6.95
N ILE A 92 -6.90 -8.96 6.56
CA ILE A 92 -5.55 -8.57 6.17
C ILE A 92 -4.68 -8.48 7.43
N LYS A 93 -3.51 -9.11 7.39
CA LYS A 93 -2.49 -9.07 8.44
C LYS A 93 -1.18 -8.59 7.82
N VAL A 94 -0.58 -7.59 8.43
CA VAL A 94 0.70 -7.03 7.99
C VAL A 94 1.72 -7.19 9.09
N LYS A 95 2.91 -7.68 8.74
CA LYS A 95 4.05 -7.80 9.64
C LYS A 95 5.26 -7.13 9.00
N THR A 96 5.81 -6.13 9.68
CA THR A 96 7.00 -5.42 9.22
C THR A 96 8.17 -5.74 10.12
N LYS A 97 9.30 -6.12 9.51
CA LYS A 97 10.60 -6.27 10.16
C LYS A 97 11.52 -5.18 9.65
N ALA A 98 12.22 -4.51 10.56
CA ALA A 98 13.23 -3.53 10.23
C ALA A 98 14.60 -4.00 10.71
N ARG A 99 15.62 -3.78 9.87
CA ARG A 99 17.02 -3.95 10.22
C ARG A 99 17.86 -2.86 9.54
N TYR A 100 19.12 -2.75 9.96
CA TYR A 100 20.07 -1.82 9.37
C TYR A 100 21.33 -2.59 8.97
N ASP A 101 21.78 -2.36 7.74
CA ASP A 101 22.92 -3.01 7.11
C ASP A 101 23.39 -2.10 5.98
N ASP A 102 24.30 -1.18 6.31
CA ASP A 102 24.67 0.04 5.56
C ASP A 102 23.53 1.03 5.24
N HIS A 103 22.35 0.53 4.92
CA HIS A 103 21.09 1.25 4.74
C HIS A 103 19.95 0.59 5.55
N PHE A 104 18.79 1.25 5.61
CA PHE A 104 17.60 0.68 6.26
C PHE A 104 16.94 -0.34 5.35
N ILE A 105 16.59 -1.50 5.91
CA ILE A 105 15.95 -2.59 5.18
C ILE A 105 14.66 -2.98 5.90
N PHE A 106 13.56 -2.91 5.18
CA PHE A 106 12.22 -3.23 5.63
C PHE A 106 11.66 -4.41 4.85
N ASN A 107 11.30 -5.47 5.56
CA ASN A 107 10.60 -6.60 4.98
C ASN A 107 9.16 -6.61 5.51
N VAL A 108 8.19 -6.44 4.61
CA VAL A 108 6.78 -6.32 4.92
C VAL A 108 6.03 -7.53 4.36
N ASP A 109 5.56 -8.38 5.25
CA ASP A 109 4.73 -9.54 4.92
C ASP A 109 3.25 -9.14 5.01
N VAL A 110 2.54 -9.14 3.86
CA VAL A 110 1.11 -8.89 3.77
C VAL A 110 0.40 -10.22 3.50
N LYS A 111 -0.45 -10.65 4.43
CA LYS A 111 -1.30 -11.84 4.28
C LYS A 111 -2.76 -11.40 4.22
N MET A 112 -3.52 -11.86 3.23
CA MET A 112 -4.93 -11.51 3.11
C MET A 112 -5.79 -12.66 2.59
N ARG A 113 -7.07 -12.66 2.95
CA ARG A 113 -8.08 -13.47 2.29
C ARG A 113 -8.79 -12.62 1.23
N ILE A 114 -9.19 -13.25 0.13
CA ILE A 114 -9.97 -12.56 -0.90
C ILE A 114 -11.24 -13.33 -1.24
N GLY A 115 -12.31 -12.59 -1.52
CA GLY A 115 -13.53 -13.07 -2.15
C GLY A 115 -13.60 -12.52 -3.56
N ILE A 116 -13.64 -13.38 -4.58
CA ILE A 116 -13.75 -12.92 -5.98
C ILE A 116 -15.17 -12.43 -6.22
N THR A 117 -15.33 -11.21 -6.72
CA THR A 117 -16.65 -10.60 -6.97
C THR A 117 -17.01 -10.62 -8.45
N GLU A 118 -16.05 -10.40 -9.34
CA GLU A 118 -16.26 -10.37 -10.79
C GLU A 118 -15.00 -10.82 -11.54
N ARG A 119 -15.17 -11.39 -12.73
CA ARG A 119 -14.07 -11.77 -13.59
C ARG A 119 -14.47 -11.65 -15.06
N LEU A 120 -13.69 -10.93 -15.85
CA LEU A 120 -13.96 -10.69 -17.27
C LEU A 120 -13.16 -11.63 -18.19
N PHE A 121 -12.99 -12.89 -17.77
CA PHE A 121 -12.31 -13.92 -18.56
C PHE A 121 -12.73 -15.33 -18.15
N SER A 122 -12.57 -16.30 -19.05
CA SER A 122 -12.84 -17.72 -18.78
C SER A 122 -11.64 -18.33 -18.04
N PHE A 123 -11.87 -18.84 -16.82
CA PHE A 123 -10.83 -19.52 -16.05
C PHE A 123 -11.45 -20.50 -15.06
N ASN A 124 -10.88 -21.70 -14.93
CA ASN A 124 -11.37 -22.66 -13.96
C ASN A 124 -10.75 -22.39 -12.59
N THR A 125 -11.32 -21.45 -11.86
CA THR A 125 -10.87 -21.04 -10.53
C THR A 125 -10.86 -22.19 -9.52
N ARG A 126 -11.70 -23.22 -9.70
CA ARG A 126 -11.73 -24.39 -8.81
C ARG A 126 -10.55 -25.34 -9.05
N LYS A 127 -10.12 -25.51 -10.31
CA LYS A 127 -8.96 -26.35 -10.64
C LYS A 127 -7.63 -25.59 -10.47
N ASP A 128 -7.62 -24.30 -10.77
CA ASP A 128 -6.39 -23.50 -10.89
C ASP A 128 -6.30 -22.34 -9.88
N ALA A 129 -6.91 -22.49 -8.71
CA ALA A 129 -6.92 -21.47 -7.65
C ALA A 129 -5.50 -20.96 -7.30
N ALA A 130 -4.53 -21.88 -7.23
CA ALA A 130 -3.15 -21.55 -6.92
C ALA A 130 -2.50 -20.64 -7.98
N LYS A 131 -2.79 -20.90 -9.27
CA LYS A 131 -2.29 -20.08 -10.38
C LYS A 131 -2.88 -18.66 -10.32
N LEU A 132 -4.18 -18.56 -10.05
CA LEU A 132 -4.83 -17.25 -9.90
C LEU A 132 -4.31 -16.49 -8.68
N GLN A 133 -4.17 -17.14 -7.52
CA GLN A 133 -3.56 -16.53 -6.34
C GLN A 133 -2.20 -15.97 -6.67
N LYS A 134 -1.34 -16.75 -7.35
CA LYS A 134 0.00 -16.31 -7.68
C LYS A 134 0.03 -15.10 -8.62
N ALA A 135 -0.90 -15.06 -9.58
CA ALA A 135 -1.03 -13.94 -10.49
C ALA A 135 -1.47 -12.65 -9.77
N ILE A 136 -2.45 -12.75 -8.86
CA ILE A 136 -2.89 -11.61 -8.03
C ILE A 136 -1.78 -11.17 -7.07
N GLU A 137 -1.08 -12.10 -6.41
CA GLU A 137 0.07 -11.80 -5.57
C GLU A 137 1.13 -11.01 -6.33
N THR A 138 1.49 -11.48 -7.54
CA THR A 138 2.49 -10.82 -8.40
C THR A 138 2.05 -9.41 -8.78
N LYS A 139 0.77 -9.24 -9.14
CA LYS A 139 0.21 -7.93 -9.49
C LYS A 139 0.24 -6.97 -8.30
N LEU A 140 -0.20 -7.40 -7.12
CA LEU A 140 -0.18 -6.56 -5.92
C LEU A 140 1.24 -6.25 -5.45
N GLU A 141 2.18 -7.20 -5.53
CA GLU A 141 3.61 -6.94 -5.25
C GLU A 141 4.17 -5.86 -6.18
N ALA A 142 3.81 -5.89 -7.47
CA ALA A 142 4.20 -4.84 -8.41
C ALA A 142 3.58 -3.48 -8.06
N ASP A 143 2.30 -3.45 -7.70
CA ASP A 143 1.60 -2.21 -7.31
C ASP A 143 2.19 -1.61 -6.02
N PHE A 144 2.49 -2.44 -5.02
CA PHE A 144 3.19 -2.00 -3.81
C PHE A 144 4.58 -1.46 -4.15
N LYS A 145 5.33 -2.12 -5.03
CA LYS A 145 6.64 -1.64 -5.48
C LYS A 145 6.54 -0.27 -6.15
N GLN A 146 5.54 -0.05 -7.01
CA GLN A 146 5.32 1.26 -7.64
C GLN A 146 4.98 2.36 -6.61
N LEU A 147 4.10 2.04 -5.64
CA LEU A 147 3.78 2.97 -4.56
C LEU A 147 5.01 3.33 -3.74
N ILE A 148 5.83 2.34 -3.37
CA ILE A 148 7.08 2.53 -2.63
C ILE A 148 8.04 3.42 -3.41
N GLN A 149 8.25 3.14 -4.69
CA GLN A 149 9.12 3.96 -5.55
C GLN A 149 8.65 5.41 -5.61
N LYS A 150 7.34 5.64 -5.71
CA LYS A 150 6.75 6.99 -5.68
C LYS A 150 7.02 7.70 -4.36
N ILE A 151 6.86 7.00 -3.24
CA ILE A 151 7.14 7.49 -1.89
C ILE A 151 8.63 7.85 -1.73
N GLN A 152 9.53 6.95 -2.12
CA GLN A 152 10.98 7.13 -2.04
C GLN A 152 11.45 8.28 -2.94
N THR A 153 10.93 8.39 -4.16
CA THR A 153 11.23 9.50 -5.08
C THR A 153 10.83 10.85 -4.47
N ALA A 154 9.67 10.89 -3.79
CA ALA A 154 9.19 12.08 -3.11
C ALA A 154 9.87 12.36 -1.76
N LYS A 155 10.70 11.42 -1.27
CA LYS A 155 11.48 11.51 -0.02
C LYS A 155 10.58 11.77 1.20
N ILE A 156 9.51 11.00 1.30
CA ILE A 156 8.51 11.05 2.37
C ILE A 156 8.26 9.64 2.92
N ASP A 157 7.60 9.54 4.07
CA ASP A 157 7.23 8.27 4.70
C ASP A 157 5.77 8.27 5.19
N PRO A 158 4.79 8.14 4.28
CA PRO A 158 3.40 8.04 4.69
C PRO A 158 3.07 6.66 5.30
N ILE A 159 3.97 5.68 5.22
CA ILE A 159 3.77 4.34 5.77
C ILE A 159 4.03 4.33 7.29
N GLY A 160 4.98 5.15 7.76
CA GLY A 160 5.44 5.18 9.15
C GLY A 160 6.59 4.20 9.42
N LEU A 161 7.40 3.89 8.41
CA LEU A 161 8.59 3.04 8.56
C LEU A 161 9.63 3.64 9.51
N GLY A 162 9.65 4.96 9.68
CA GLY A 162 10.48 5.66 10.66
C GLY A 162 10.21 5.21 12.10
N GLY A 163 8.96 4.85 12.43
CA GLY A 163 8.61 4.27 13.73
C GLY A 163 9.25 2.89 13.96
N TYR A 164 9.31 2.06 12.90
CA TYR A 164 9.98 0.76 12.97
C TYR A 164 11.50 0.92 13.07
N ALA A 165 12.10 1.82 12.30
CA ALA A 165 13.53 2.12 12.41
C ALA A 165 13.88 2.65 13.82
N ARG A 166 13.05 3.54 14.38
CA ARG A 166 13.22 4.02 15.76
C ARG A 166 13.18 2.89 16.77
N THR A 167 12.25 1.95 16.62
CA THR A 167 12.07 0.83 17.56
C THR A 167 13.20 -0.20 17.47
N TYR A 168 13.58 -0.60 16.26
CA TYR A 168 14.45 -1.77 16.06
C TYR A 168 15.91 -1.41 15.72
N THR A 169 16.20 -0.18 15.32
CA THR A 169 17.54 0.28 14.93
C THR A 169 17.87 1.66 15.51
N TYR A 170 17.42 1.91 16.76
CA TYR A 170 17.46 3.21 17.43
C TYR A 170 18.78 3.99 17.28
N PRO A 171 19.97 3.41 17.54
CA PRO A 171 21.23 4.16 17.47
C PRO A 171 21.52 4.72 16.07
N LYS A 172 21.08 4.01 15.02
CA LYS A 172 21.21 4.44 13.62
C LYS A 172 20.15 5.48 13.29
N TRP A 173 18.89 5.19 13.61
CA TRP A 173 17.77 6.09 13.35
C TRP A 173 17.94 7.46 14.03
N LYS A 174 18.41 7.50 15.28
CA LYS A 174 18.55 8.76 16.05
C LYS A 174 19.46 9.78 15.36
N LYS A 175 20.51 9.33 14.66
CA LYS A 175 21.47 10.19 13.94
C LYS A 175 20.85 10.83 12.69
N ILE A 176 19.87 10.17 12.08
CA ILE A 176 19.30 10.56 10.79
C ILE A 176 17.82 10.97 10.87
N GLN A 177 17.22 11.00 12.06
CA GLN A 177 15.79 11.31 12.26
C GLN A 177 15.34 12.63 11.62
N ASN A 178 16.21 13.64 11.53
CA ASN A 178 15.91 14.93 10.91
C ASN A 178 16.03 14.90 9.37
N ASN A 179 16.53 13.80 8.82
CA ASN A 179 16.74 13.58 7.39
C ASN A 179 16.05 12.29 6.93
N TRP A 180 15.04 11.82 7.68
CA TRP A 180 14.48 10.48 7.55
C TRP A 180 14.02 10.17 6.13
N GLY A 181 13.29 11.10 5.48
CA GLY A 181 12.80 10.90 4.11
C GLY A 181 13.90 10.69 3.08
N ASN A 182 15.07 11.32 3.24
CA ASN A 182 16.23 11.10 2.37
C ASN A 182 16.90 9.75 2.62
N GLU A 183 16.91 9.26 3.86
CA GLU A 183 17.46 7.94 4.17
C GLU A 183 16.51 6.82 3.74
N LEU A 184 15.20 6.99 3.89
CA LEU A 184 14.21 6.06 3.38
C LEU A 184 14.28 5.94 1.84
N ALA A 185 14.57 7.03 1.14
CA ALA A 185 14.74 7.01 -0.32
C ALA A 185 15.89 6.12 -0.80
N LYS A 186 16.88 5.84 0.06
CA LYS A 186 18.01 4.94 -0.21
C LYS A 186 17.80 3.52 0.36
N GLY A 187 16.78 3.34 1.20
CA GLY A 187 16.52 2.07 1.88
C GLY A 187 15.84 1.04 0.98
N ASP A 188 15.87 -0.21 1.42
CA ASP A 188 15.13 -1.28 0.77
C ASP A 188 13.78 -1.46 1.47
N VAL A 189 12.69 -1.43 0.69
CA VAL A 189 11.35 -1.76 1.19
C VAL A 189 10.78 -2.88 0.34
N ASN A 190 10.82 -4.09 0.90
CA ASN A 190 10.40 -5.32 0.24
C ASN A 190 9.03 -5.73 0.75
N VAL A 191 8.02 -5.70 -0.12
CA VAL A 191 6.68 -6.17 0.21
C VAL A 191 6.46 -7.55 -0.40
N LYS A 192 6.04 -8.50 0.42
CA LYS A 192 5.63 -9.85 0.00
C LYS A 192 4.16 -10.06 0.30
N VAL A 193 3.42 -10.49 -0.72
CA VAL A 193 1.98 -10.67 -0.61
C VAL A 193 1.66 -12.16 -0.66
N LYS A 194 0.83 -12.62 0.28
CA LYS A 194 0.26 -13.97 0.28
C LYS A 194 -1.26 -13.91 0.35
N ILE A 195 -1.90 -14.56 -0.61
CA ILE A 195 -3.35 -14.54 -0.77
C ILE A 195 -3.93 -15.92 -0.51
N LYS A 196 -5.07 -15.97 0.16
CA LYS A 196 -5.93 -17.15 0.20
C LYS A 196 -7.31 -16.81 -0.34
N ILE A 197 -7.72 -17.46 -1.43
CA ILE A 197 -9.09 -17.33 -1.93
C ILE A 197 -10.03 -18.00 -0.93
N GLY A 198 -10.92 -17.20 -0.33
CA GLY A 198 -11.85 -17.64 0.70
C GLY A 198 -13.26 -17.94 0.19
N GLY A 199 -13.59 -17.48 -1.03
CA GLY A 199 -14.87 -17.72 -1.68
C GLY A 199 -14.90 -17.13 -3.08
N MET A 200 -15.73 -17.72 -3.95
CA MET A 200 -16.09 -17.13 -5.23
C MET A 200 -17.50 -16.61 -5.04
N GLY A 201 -17.73 -15.32 -5.26
CA GLY A 201 -19.08 -14.75 -5.30
C GLY A 201 -19.93 -15.47 -6.36
N THR A 202 -21.24 -15.22 -6.34
CA THR A 202 -22.14 -15.77 -7.35
C THR A 202 -21.71 -15.28 -8.73
N ILE A 203 -21.12 -16.20 -9.51
CA ILE A 203 -20.87 -16.00 -10.95
C ILE A 203 -22.25 -15.84 -11.58
N LYS A 204 -22.56 -14.65 -12.10
CA LYS A 204 -23.67 -14.45 -13.02
C LYS A 204 -23.13 -14.40 -14.44
#